data_AF-A0A261KS01-F1
#
_entry.id   AF-A0A261KS01-F1
#
_cell.length_a   1.000
_cell.length_b   1.000
_cell.length_c   1.000
_cell.angle_alpha   90.00
_cell.angle_beta   90.00
_cell.angle_gamma   90.00
#
_symmetry.space_group_name_H-M   'P 1'
#
loop_
_entity.id
_entity.type
_entity.pdbx_description
1 polymer ?
#
loop_
_entity_poly.entity_id
_entity_poly.type
_entity_poly.pdbx_seq_one_letter_code
_entity_poly.pdbx_strand_id
1 'polypeptide(L)'
;MTFFSYFPTPEILDWLALGRLGDRFNRSIRLWVLLNYFYGEKKNLAAKLPKNFGYIDFREEFFSPEHPLSDRFTTEQIKTECPDENCICKKSIKELIKVEIYPQSVKEWQQKIRDKMGGEVIEIEQRPFATVHRTIRDDLKYLAKLGWLQKSKTQVGEYHCQPQNNWPQPPLIQTERWDTSELSSTQSWELLKILESLSFVQPNLELVVESLWEKTTQQKSLVRDEPQKRIFIHLDYILSDETQDRVDNYHQQIEELWHQLPGGVIKFKYWRAKTERELEIIVYPVCLHYARRAKYLTAFGKDTDGKFGWHNYRLDRIVSEELTILKWGNSQIPKKLSELWKKGKLPTVEFVEEELEKAWGFNFYLPRDLLIMRFEPKFARGYVDGTVRHETFKPIKYQSLSKLVQKEIKNPQKRQKLLNIIKARSPKDAYYWGWIRNGDINVLMRLRDWRPKGEVIAPISIREKLKLEAEEELANYD
;
A
#
# COMPACT_ATOMS: atom_id res chain seq x y z
N MET A 1 -19.04 13.71 -34.65
CA MET A 1 -18.77 13.83 -33.20
C MET A 1 -18.75 12.42 -32.66
N THR A 2 -17.72 12.06 -31.94
CA THR A 2 -17.52 10.70 -31.43
C THR A 2 -17.84 10.73 -29.94
N PHE A 3 -18.84 9.95 -29.54
CA PHE A 3 -19.39 9.93 -28.18
C PHE A 3 -18.69 8.86 -27.35
N PHE A 4 -18.80 8.93 -26.02
CA PHE A 4 -18.41 7.81 -25.17
C PHE A 4 -19.27 6.61 -25.54
N SER A 5 -18.64 5.57 -26.10
CA SER A 5 -19.32 4.40 -26.68
C SER A 5 -18.88 3.08 -26.03
N TYR A 6 -18.23 3.15 -24.87
CA TYR A 6 -17.77 1.96 -24.16
C TYR A 6 -18.94 1.32 -23.41
N PHE A 7 -19.23 0.06 -23.76
CA PHE A 7 -20.14 -0.76 -23.00
C PHE A 7 -19.56 -1.07 -21.61
N PRO A 8 -20.40 -1.32 -20.59
CA PRO A 8 -19.95 -1.60 -19.23
C PRO A 8 -19.42 -3.03 -19.12
N THR A 9 -18.51 -3.46 -20.00
CA THR A 9 -17.90 -4.81 -19.93
C THR A 9 -17.05 -4.95 -18.67
N PRO A 10 -16.76 -6.18 -18.20
CA PRO A 10 -15.88 -6.37 -17.03
C PRO A 10 -14.56 -5.62 -17.17
N GLU A 11 -13.96 -5.60 -18.35
CA GLU A 11 -12.70 -4.94 -18.62
C GLU A 11 -12.81 -3.41 -18.47
N ILE A 12 -13.91 -2.83 -18.95
CA ILE A 12 -14.15 -1.39 -18.83
C ILE A 12 -14.44 -1.00 -17.39
N LEU A 13 -15.25 -1.79 -16.68
CA LEU A 13 -15.57 -1.52 -15.28
C LEU A 13 -14.36 -1.72 -14.38
N ASP A 14 -13.56 -2.75 -14.64
CA ASP A 14 -12.31 -3.00 -13.91
C ASP A 14 -11.26 -1.92 -14.19
N TRP A 15 -11.18 -1.44 -15.43
CA TRP A 15 -10.37 -0.27 -15.75
C TRP A 15 -10.80 0.97 -14.98
N LEU A 16 -12.11 1.26 -14.91
CA LEU A 16 -12.64 2.35 -14.09
C LEU A 16 -12.39 2.11 -12.60
N ALA A 17 -12.33 0.85 -12.16
CA ALA A 17 -11.98 0.46 -10.80
C ALA A 17 -10.47 0.51 -10.51
N LEU A 18 -9.63 0.67 -11.54
CA LEU A 18 -8.18 0.48 -11.50
C LEU A 18 -7.79 -0.92 -10.99
N GLY A 19 -8.41 -1.98 -11.52
CA GLY A 19 -8.10 -3.38 -11.18
C GLY A 19 -8.79 -3.89 -9.91
N ARG A 20 -9.64 -3.07 -9.28
CA ARG A 20 -10.33 -3.38 -8.01
C ARG A 20 -11.84 -3.54 -8.21
N LEU A 21 -12.27 -4.19 -9.28
CA LEU A 21 -13.70 -4.33 -9.60
C LEU A 21 -14.49 -4.97 -8.44
N GLY A 22 -13.92 -5.96 -7.74
CA GLY A 22 -14.51 -6.62 -6.57
C GLY A 22 -14.97 -5.61 -5.51
N ASP A 23 -14.01 -4.88 -4.94
CA ASP A 23 -14.27 -3.91 -3.86
C ASP A 23 -15.05 -2.67 -4.32
N ARG A 24 -14.93 -2.32 -5.61
CA ARG A 24 -15.42 -1.02 -6.14
C ARG A 24 -16.53 -1.18 -7.16
N PHE A 25 -17.24 -2.29 -7.18
CA PHE A 25 -18.25 -2.58 -8.19
C PHE A 25 -19.29 -1.45 -8.34
N ASN A 26 -19.95 -1.06 -7.24
CA ASN A 26 -20.96 0.01 -7.25
C ASN A 26 -20.39 1.35 -7.73
N ARG A 27 -19.15 1.67 -7.35
CA ARG A 27 -18.47 2.88 -7.81
C ARG A 27 -18.19 2.82 -9.30
N SER A 28 -17.70 1.70 -9.80
CA SER A 28 -17.38 1.49 -11.22
C SER A 28 -18.62 1.65 -12.09
N ILE A 29 -19.78 1.14 -11.64
CA ILE A 29 -21.07 1.39 -12.28
C ILE A 29 -21.41 2.89 -12.28
N ARG A 30 -21.28 3.59 -11.13
CA ARG A 30 -21.53 5.03 -11.08
C ARG A 30 -20.64 5.81 -12.04
N LEU A 31 -19.33 5.52 -12.06
CA LEU A 31 -18.37 6.16 -12.95
C LEU A 31 -18.74 5.95 -14.42
N TRP A 32 -19.07 4.71 -14.81
CA TRP A 32 -19.52 4.40 -16.16
C TRP A 32 -20.80 5.17 -16.55
N VAL A 33 -21.79 5.22 -15.64
CA VAL A 33 -23.01 6.02 -15.88
C VAL A 33 -22.68 7.49 -16.01
N LEU A 34 -21.86 8.06 -15.13
CA LEU A 34 -21.45 9.46 -15.18
C LEU A 34 -20.77 9.81 -16.51
N LEU A 35 -19.91 8.92 -17.03
CA LEU A 35 -19.26 9.11 -18.33
C LEU A 35 -20.27 9.12 -19.47
N ASN A 36 -21.26 8.23 -19.47
CA ASN A 36 -22.35 8.28 -20.44
C ASN A 36 -23.21 9.54 -20.32
N TYR A 37 -23.40 10.06 -19.10
CA TYR A 37 -24.08 11.33 -18.92
C TYR A 37 -23.26 12.50 -19.48
N PHE A 38 -21.98 12.60 -19.13
CA PHE A 38 -21.12 13.70 -19.60
C PHE A 38 -20.88 13.65 -21.11
N TYR A 39 -20.61 12.46 -21.65
CA TYR A 39 -20.01 12.29 -22.98
C TYR A 39 -20.82 11.42 -23.94
N GLY A 40 -21.94 10.85 -23.50
CA GLY A 40 -22.79 10.00 -24.33
C GLY A 40 -23.66 10.80 -25.29
N GLU A 41 -24.02 10.17 -26.41
CA GLU A 41 -24.74 10.78 -27.54
C GLU A 41 -26.11 11.36 -27.14
N LYS A 42 -26.87 10.63 -26.32
CA LYS A 42 -28.25 10.99 -25.97
C LYS A 42 -28.37 11.93 -24.77
N LYS A 43 -27.41 11.89 -23.85
CA LYS A 43 -27.50 12.60 -22.56
C LYS A 43 -26.71 13.90 -22.56
N ASN A 44 -25.47 13.86 -23.08
CA ASN A 44 -24.53 14.96 -23.26
C ASN A 44 -24.69 16.12 -22.25
N LEU A 45 -24.61 15.79 -20.96
CA LEU A 45 -24.72 16.71 -19.83
C LEU A 45 -23.67 17.82 -19.92
N ALA A 46 -22.50 17.51 -20.50
CA ALA A 46 -21.44 18.49 -20.73
C ALA A 46 -21.90 19.70 -21.57
N ALA A 47 -22.90 19.53 -22.44
CA ALA A 47 -23.46 20.63 -23.23
C ALA A 47 -24.43 21.53 -22.44
N LYS A 48 -25.01 21.03 -21.34
CA LYS A 48 -25.94 21.77 -20.48
C LYS A 48 -25.24 22.46 -19.31
N LEU A 49 -24.13 21.90 -18.86
CA LEU A 49 -23.36 22.46 -17.75
C LEU A 49 -22.56 23.69 -18.19
N PRO A 50 -22.29 24.64 -17.28
CA PRO A 50 -21.35 25.70 -17.54
C PRO A 50 -19.96 25.14 -17.88
N LYS A 51 -19.15 25.93 -18.60
CA LYS A 51 -17.79 25.51 -19.01
C LYS A 51 -16.95 25.01 -17.84
N ASN A 52 -17.03 25.69 -16.69
CA ASN A 52 -16.56 25.16 -15.41
C ASN A 52 -17.80 24.95 -14.53
N PHE A 53 -18.00 23.73 -14.04
CA PHE A 53 -19.15 23.38 -13.22
C PHE A 53 -18.71 22.85 -11.86
N GLY A 54 -19.40 23.26 -10.81
CA GLY A 54 -19.29 22.70 -9.47
C GLY A 54 -20.25 21.54 -9.24
N TYR A 55 -20.24 21.00 -8.01
CA TYR A 55 -21.17 19.94 -7.64
C TYR A 55 -22.64 20.38 -7.69
N ILE A 56 -22.93 21.64 -7.39
CA ILE A 56 -24.30 22.18 -7.38
C ILE A 56 -24.86 22.16 -8.80
N ASP A 57 -24.14 22.73 -9.76
CA ASP A 57 -24.53 22.75 -11.18
C ASP A 57 -24.75 21.32 -11.70
N PHE A 58 -23.83 20.40 -11.36
CA PHE A 58 -23.96 19.00 -11.73
C PHE A 58 -25.19 18.34 -11.12
N ARG A 59 -25.42 18.53 -9.81
CA ARG A 59 -26.51 17.87 -9.07
C ARG A 59 -27.88 18.28 -9.61
N GLU A 60 -28.06 19.56 -9.94
CA GLU A 60 -29.32 20.10 -10.45
C GLU A 60 -29.69 19.55 -11.83
N GLU A 61 -28.69 19.25 -12.66
CA GLU A 61 -28.91 18.65 -13.98
C GLU A 61 -28.98 17.11 -13.94
N PHE A 62 -28.33 16.47 -12.96
CA PHE A 62 -28.20 15.01 -12.88
C PHE A 62 -29.33 14.33 -12.10
N PHE A 63 -29.82 14.94 -11.03
CA PHE A 63 -30.93 14.43 -10.23
C PHE A 63 -32.25 15.09 -10.63
N SER A 64 -33.35 14.46 -10.23
CA SER A 64 -34.67 15.08 -10.34
C SER A 64 -34.76 16.35 -9.47
N PRO A 65 -35.53 17.38 -9.87
CA PRO A 65 -35.79 18.56 -9.03
C PRO A 65 -36.36 18.22 -7.64
N GLU A 66 -37.04 17.08 -7.51
CA GLU A 66 -37.62 16.62 -6.24
C GLU A 66 -36.64 15.77 -5.39
N HIS A 67 -35.40 15.58 -5.85
CA HIS A 67 -34.40 14.83 -5.12
C HIS A 67 -33.94 15.57 -3.85
N PRO A 68 -33.82 14.90 -2.68
CA PRO A 68 -33.32 15.53 -1.46
C PRO A 68 -31.94 16.15 -1.67
N LEU A 69 -31.78 17.44 -1.31
CA LEU A 69 -30.56 18.21 -1.58
C LEU A 69 -29.64 18.40 -0.35
N SER A 70 -30.04 17.87 0.81
CA SER A 70 -29.32 18.08 2.06
C SER A 70 -28.21 17.05 2.27
N ASP A 71 -27.00 17.53 2.54
CA ASP A 71 -25.82 16.71 2.86
C ASP A 71 -25.95 15.90 4.17
N ARG A 72 -26.99 16.14 4.97
CA ARG A 72 -27.23 15.44 6.25
C ARG A 72 -28.01 14.13 6.08
N PHE A 73 -28.56 13.87 4.89
CA PHE A 73 -29.32 12.67 4.63
C PHE A 73 -28.42 11.45 4.60
N THR A 74 -28.88 10.37 5.22
CA THR A 74 -28.25 9.04 5.10
C THR A 74 -28.69 8.37 3.80
N THR A 75 -27.95 7.33 3.39
CA THR A 75 -28.30 6.49 2.24
C THR A 75 -29.73 5.94 2.32
N GLU A 76 -30.17 5.47 3.48
CA GLU A 76 -31.53 4.94 3.65
C GLU A 76 -32.59 6.03 3.50
N GLN A 77 -32.35 7.22 4.04
CA GLN A 77 -33.26 8.36 3.86
C GLN A 77 -33.35 8.79 2.40
N ILE A 78 -32.25 8.78 1.64
CA ILE A 78 -32.30 9.08 0.19
C ILE A 78 -33.13 8.03 -0.56
N LYS A 79 -33.04 6.74 -0.17
CA LYS A 79 -33.85 5.67 -0.77
C LYS A 79 -35.34 5.86 -0.52
N THR A 80 -35.73 6.28 0.67
CA THR A 80 -37.14 6.39 1.10
C THR A 80 -37.77 7.73 0.78
N GLU A 81 -37.03 8.83 0.89
CA GLU A 81 -37.58 10.19 0.87
C GLU A 81 -37.55 10.86 -0.51
N CYS A 82 -36.82 10.33 -1.50
CA CYS A 82 -36.92 10.83 -2.86
C CYS A 82 -38.26 10.38 -3.49
N PRO A 83 -39.18 11.31 -3.84
CA PRO A 83 -40.54 10.97 -4.30
C PRO A 83 -40.61 10.64 -5.80
N ASP A 84 -39.65 11.07 -6.60
CA ASP A 84 -39.63 10.85 -8.05
C ASP A 84 -39.02 9.49 -8.43
N GLU A 85 -39.85 8.58 -8.94
CA GLU A 85 -39.46 7.26 -9.45
C GLU A 85 -38.61 7.31 -10.74
N ASN A 86 -38.58 8.46 -11.41
CA ASN A 86 -37.71 8.69 -12.56
C ASN A 86 -36.33 9.21 -12.19
N CYS A 87 -36.13 9.62 -10.93
CA CYS A 87 -34.84 10.08 -10.46
C CYS A 87 -33.77 8.99 -10.59
N ILE A 88 -32.55 9.39 -10.97
CA ILE A 88 -31.42 8.47 -11.18
C ILE A 88 -31.09 7.67 -9.91
N CYS A 89 -31.38 8.19 -8.71
CA CYS A 89 -31.17 7.49 -7.45
C CYS A 89 -32.12 6.30 -7.26
N LYS A 90 -33.25 6.23 -7.97
CA LYS A 90 -34.20 5.10 -7.91
C LYS A 90 -33.85 4.00 -8.90
N LYS A 91 -33.00 4.28 -9.89
CA LYS A 91 -32.61 3.33 -10.93
C LYS A 91 -31.65 2.27 -10.35
N SER A 92 -32.03 1.02 -10.52
CA SER A 92 -31.20 -0.15 -10.23
C SER A 92 -30.05 -0.27 -11.23
N ILE A 93 -28.99 -1.01 -10.88
CA ILE A 93 -27.90 -1.34 -11.82
C ILE A 93 -28.49 -1.95 -13.10
N LYS A 94 -29.44 -2.87 -12.95
CA LYS A 94 -30.16 -3.50 -14.07
C LYS A 94 -30.81 -2.49 -15.01
N GLU A 95 -31.48 -1.46 -14.49
CA GLU A 95 -32.09 -0.42 -15.31
C GLU A 95 -31.04 0.48 -15.96
N LEU A 96 -29.98 0.84 -15.22
CA LEU A 96 -28.91 1.69 -15.72
C LEU A 96 -28.16 1.06 -16.89
N ILE A 97 -27.91 -0.26 -16.84
CA ILE A 97 -27.20 -0.97 -17.90
C ILE A 97 -28.13 -1.38 -19.05
N LYS A 98 -29.42 -1.64 -18.79
CA LYS A 98 -30.40 -2.01 -19.84
C LYS A 98 -30.60 -0.93 -20.89
N VAL A 99 -30.36 0.34 -20.55
CA VAL A 99 -30.52 1.47 -21.47
C VAL A 99 -29.48 1.43 -22.61
N GLU A 100 -28.37 0.71 -22.44
CA GLU A 100 -27.23 0.78 -23.37
C GLU A 100 -26.57 -0.57 -23.73
N ILE A 101 -27.04 -1.72 -23.22
CA ILE A 101 -26.52 -3.03 -23.65
C ILE A 101 -27.25 -3.51 -24.92
N TYR A 102 -26.54 -3.55 -26.04
CA TYR A 102 -26.82 -4.47 -27.15
C TYR A 102 -25.47 -5.02 -27.62
N PRO A 103 -25.18 -6.35 -27.49
CA PRO A 103 -26.05 -7.47 -27.86
C PRO A 103 -26.16 -8.62 -26.82
N GLN A 104 -25.72 -8.45 -25.56
CA GLN A 104 -25.71 -9.52 -24.55
C GLN A 104 -26.91 -9.44 -23.61
N SER A 105 -27.42 -10.59 -23.16
CA SER A 105 -28.46 -10.61 -22.13
C SER A 105 -27.90 -10.12 -20.79
N VAL A 106 -28.71 -9.46 -19.95
CA VAL A 106 -28.29 -9.03 -18.60
C VAL A 106 -27.72 -10.21 -17.78
N LYS A 107 -28.22 -11.42 -18.02
CA LYS A 107 -27.72 -12.65 -17.39
C LYS A 107 -26.29 -13.01 -17.83
N GLU A 108 -25.98 -12.86 -19.12
CA GLU A 108 -24.63 -13.08 -19.65
C GLU A 108 -23.65 -12.03 -19.14
N TRP A 109 -24.07 -10.76 -19.11
CA TRP A 109 -23.27 -9.68 -18.54
C TRP A 109 -22.95 -9.94 -17.07
N GLN A 110 -23.96 -10.30 -16.27
CA GLN A 110 -23.76 -10.68 -14.87
C GLN A 110 -22.78 -11.83 -14.74
N GLN A 111 -22.90 -12.86 -15.58
CA GLN A 111 -22.00 -14.01 -15.50
C GLN A 111 -20.56 -13.57 -15.74
N LYS A 112 -20.30 -12.75 -16.76
CA LYS A 112 -18.95 -12.27 -17.05
C LYS A 112 -18.37 -11.39 -15.93
N ILE A 113 -19.19 -10.55 -15.31
CA ILE A 113 -18.75 -9.76 -14.15
C ILE A 113 -18.46 -10.68 -12.96
N ARG A 114 -19.30 -11.71 -12.73
CA ARG A 114 -19.06 -12.71 -11.68
C ARG A 114 -17.75 -13.44 -11.91
N ASP A 115 -17.51 -13.89 -13.14
CA ASP A 115 -16.28 -14.58 -13.52
C ASP A 115 -15.06 -13.68 -13.26
N LYS A 116 -15.15 -12.38 -13.58
CA LYS A 116 -14.09 -11.40 -13.33
C LYS A 116 -13.91 -11.04 -11.85
N MET A 117 -14.96 -11.10 -11.03
CA MET A 117 -14.92 -10.82 -9.58
C MET A 117 -14.65 -12.06 -8.73
N GLY A 118 -14.32 -13.22 -9.32
CA GLY A 118 -14.05 -14.45 -8.55
C GLY A 118 -15.31 -15.16 -8.00
N GLY A 119 -16.46 -14.98 -8.63
CA GLY A 119 -17.70 -15.73 -8.33
C GLY A 119 -18.63 -15.09 -7.30
N GLU A 120 -18.41 -13.83 -6.92
CA GLU A 120 -19.27 -13.11 -5.98
C GLU A 120 -20.72 -12.93 -6.46
N VAL A 121 -21.66 -12.82 -5.51
CA VAL A 121 -23.07 -12.55 -5.83
C VAL A 121 -23.25 -11.08 -6.17
N ILE A 122 -23.59 -10.79 -7.42
CA ILE A 122 -23.89 -9.43 -7.89
C ILE A 122 -25.37 -9.12 -7.66
N GLU A 123 -25.64 -8.21 -6.73
CA GLU A 123 -27.00 -7.70 -6.48
C GLU A 123 -27.38 -6.60 -7.49
N ILE A 124 -27.81 -6.98 -8.69
CA ILE A 124 -28.18 -6.02 -9.76
C ILE A 124 -29.40 -5.14 -9.47
N GLU A 125 -30.19 -5.46 -8.44
CA GLU A 125 -31.33 -4.66 -8.01
C GLU A 125 -30.89 -3.51 -7.08
N GLN A 126 -29.60 -3.44 -6.70
CA GLN A 126 -29.04 -2.32 -5.96
C GLN A 126 -29.16 -1.02 -6.76
N ARG A 127 -29.32 0.10 -6.04
CA ARG A 127 -29.47 1.44 -6.59
C ARG A 127 -28.19 2.24 -6.31
N PRO A 128 -27.20 2.25 -7.23
CA PRO A 128 -25.86 2.74 -6.93
C PRO A 128 -25.82 4.24 -6.63
N PHE A 129 -26.78 5.02 -7.17
CA PHE A 129 -26.94 6.45 -6.95
C PHE A 129 -27.88 6.82 -5.79
N ALA A 130 -28.49 5.84 -5.12
CA ALA A 130 -29.10 6.06 -3.81
C ALA A 130 -27.99 6.10 -2.75
N THR A 131 -27.20 7.17 -2.76
CA THR A 131 -26.06 7.38 -1.88
C THR A 131 -25.95 8.85 -1.54
N VAL A 132 -25.19 9.17 -0.50
CA VAL A 132 -25.00 10.55 -0.05
C VAL A 132 -24.26 11.39 -1.09
N HIS A 133 -24.56 12.69 -1.14
CA HIS A 133 -23.93 13.64 -2.07
C HIS A 133 -22.40 13.67 -1.98
N ARG A 134 -21.83 13.38 -0.79
CA ARG A 134 -20.37 13.26 -0.60
C ARG A 134 -19.78 12.17 -1.51
N THR A 135 -20.42 11.01 -1.61
CA THR A 135 -19.97 9.91 -2.47
C THR A 135 -19.88 10.34 -3.93
N ILE A 136 -20.89 11.06 -4.42
CA ILE A 136 -20.93 11.52 -5.81
C ILE A 136 -19.87 12.61 -6.07
N ARG A 137 -19.63 13.50 -5.09
CA ARG A 137 -18.51 14.46 -5.16
C ARG A 137 -17.17 13.74 -5.26
N ASP A 138 -16.99 12.67 -4.49
CA ASP A 138 -15.78 11.87 -4.54
C ASP A 138 -15.65 11.10 -5.86
N ASP A 139 -16.75 10.74 -6.52
CA ASP A 139 -16.73 10.17 -7.88
C ASP A 139 -16.32 11.22 -8.93
N LEU A 140 -16.77 12.47 -8.84
CA LEU A 140 -16.30 13.55 -9.73
C LEU A 140 -14.80 13.81 -9.56
N LYS A 141 -14.30 13.83 -8.31
CA LYS A 141 -12.85 13.90 -8.03
C LYS A 141 -12.11 12.73 -8.67
N TYR A 142 -12.69 11.55 -8.60
CA TYR A 142 -12.10 10.34 -9.15
C TYR A 142 -12.08 10.36 -10.69
N LEU A 143 -13.14 10.81 -11.35
CA LEU A 143 -13.15 11.04 -12.80
C LEU A 143 -12.11 12.09 -13.22
N ALA A 144 -11.91 13.13 -12.41
CA ALA A 144 -10.85 14.09 -12.66
C ALA A 144 -9.45 13.46 -12.56
N LYS A 145 -9.24 12.57 -11.58
CA LYS A 145 -8.01 11.80 -11.42
C LYS A 145 -7.76 10.86 -12.60
N LEU A 146 -8.80 10.18 -13.09
CA LEU A 146 -8.71 9.32 -14.26
C LEU A 146 -8.44 10.09 -15.56
N GLY A 147 -8.50 11.43 -15.55
CA GLY A 147 -8.29 12.26 -16.74
C GLY A 147 -9.56 12.48 -17.56
N TRP A 148 -10.73 12.07 -17.07
CA TRP A 148 -12.01 12.35 -17.72
C TRP A 148 -12.51 13.76 -17.45
N LEU A 149 -12.21 14.33 -16.29
CA LEU A 149 -12.51 15.73 -15.96
C LEU A 149 -11.21 16.48 -15.66
N GLN A 150 -11.23 17.81 -15.77
CA GLN A 150 -10.12 18.65 -15.35
C GLN A 150 -10.55 19.59 -14.25
N LYS A 151 -9.81 19.61 -13.14
CA LYS A 151 -10.01 20.61 -12.08
C LYS A 151 -9.76 22.02 -12.62
N SER A 152 -10.65 22.95 -12.31
CA SER A 152 -10.48 24.37 -12.61
C SER A 152 -9.23 24.92 -11.91
N LYS A 153 -8.47 25.76 -12.61
CA LYS A 153 -7.31 26.46 -12.01
C LYS A 153 -7.72 27.66 -11.18
N THR A 154 -8.94 28.17 -11.38
CA THR A 154 -9.40 29.45 -10.83
C THR A 154 -10.27 29.29 -9.59
N GLN A 155 -11.00 28.18 -9.44
CA GLN A 155 -11.85 27.91 -8.28
C GLN A 155 -11.75 26.47 -7.80
N VAL A 156 -11.70 26.29 -6.49
CA VAL A 156 -11.61 24.98 -5.84
C VAL A 156 -12.97 24.28 -5.93
N GLY A 157 -12.98 23.04 -6.43
CA GLY A 157 -14.18 22.21 -6.51
C GLY A 157 -14.98 22.33 -7.81
N GLU A 158 -14.50 23.13 -8.77
CA GLU A 158 -15.02 23.18 -10.13
C GLU A 158 -14.25 22.25 -11.07
N TYR A 159 -14.97 21.73 -12.07
CA TYR A 159 -14.44 20.84 -13.10
C TYR A 159 -14.87 21.32 -14.49
N HIS A 160 -14.13 20.92 -15.51
CA HIS A 160 -14.62 20.95 -16.89
C HIS A 160 -14.39 19.61 -17.57
N CYS A 161 -15.26 19.31 -18.53
CA CYS A 161 -15.16 18.11 -19.34
C CYS A 161 -13.98 18.21 -20.31
N GLN A 162 -13.18 17.14 -20.42
CA GLN A 162 -12.07 17.08 -21.36
C GLN A 162 -12.58 16.91 -22.79
N PRO A 163 -11.95 17.57 -23.79
CA PRO A 163 -12.23 17.28 -25.19
C PRO A 163 -11.79 15.86 -25.53
N GLN A 164 -12.42 15.29 -26.55
CA GLN A 164 -12.24 13.90 -26.94
C GLN A 164 -10.78 13.47 -27.15
N ASN A 165 -9.95 14.34 -27.73
CA ASN A 165 -8.54 14.03 -28.00
C ASN A 165 -7.71 13.79 -26.73
N ASN A 166 -8.24 14.20 -25.57
CA ASN A 166 -7.61 14.02 -24.26
C ASN A 166 -8.29 12.92 -23.44
N TRP A 167 -9.29 12.21 -23.99
CA TRP A 167 -9.96 11.17 -23.24
C TRP A 167 -9.00 10.01 -22.96
N PRO A 168 -9.00 9.52 -21.70
CA PRO A 168 -8.31 8.29 -21.36
C PRO A 168 -8.75 7.16 -22.29
N GLN A 169 -7.78 6.41 -22.80
CA GLN A 169 -8.06 5.18 -23.54
C GLN A 169 -8.00 4.01 -22.56
N PRO A 170 -8.92 3.04 -22.65
CA PRO A 170 -8.77 1.81 -21.91
C PRO A 170 -7.43 1.17 -22.30
N PRO A 171 -6.70 0.58 -21.35
CA PRO A 171 -5.43 -0.05 -21.66
C PRO A 171 -5.64 -1.07 -22.78
N LEU A 172 -4.76 -1.03 -23.79
CA LEU A 172 -4.63 -2.14 -24.72
C LEU A 172 -4.30 -3.36 -23.86
N ILE A 173 -5.23 -4.30 -23.75
CA ILE A 173 -5.05 -5.52 -22.96
C ILE A 173 -3.93 -6.31 -23.64
N GLN A 174 -2.69 -6.06 -23.22
CA GLN A 174 -1.60 -7.02 -23.35
C GLN A 174 -1.82 -7.99 -22.21
N THR A 175 -2.53 -9.08 -22.49
CA THR A 175 -2.44 -10.27 -21.65
C THR A 175 -1.04 -10.83 -21.83
N GLU A 176 -0.07 -10.32 -21.08
CA GLU A 176 1.09 -11.14 -20.73
C GLU A 176 0.53 -12.30 -19.91
N ARG A 177 0.17 -13.38 -20.59
CA ARG A 177 -0.19 -14.62 -19.94
C ARG A 177 1.07 -15.12 -19.25
N TRP A 178 1.10 -14.99 -17.93
CA TRP A 178 2.06 -15.74 -17.13
C TRP A 178 1.80 -17.22 -17.37
N ASP A 179 2.81 -17.89 -17.92
CA ASP A 179 2.72 -19.30 -18.24
C ASP A 179 2.82 -20.11 -16.94
N THR A 180 1.66 -20.36 -16.32
CA THR A 180 1.55 -21.22 -15.14
C THR A 180 1.40 -22.70 -15.54
N SER A 181 1.62 -23.06 -16.81
CA SER A 181 1.33 -24.39 -17.35
C SER A 181 2.01 -25.53 -16.59
N GLU A 182 3.17 -25.29 -15.99
CA GLU A 182 3.98 -26.29 -15.27
C GLU A 182 3.48 -26.65 -13.86
N LEU A 183 2.58 -25.87 -13.26
CA LEU A 183 2.10 -26.12 -11.89
C LEU A 183 1.03 -27.22 -11.84
N SER A 184 1.18 -28.18 -10.92
CA SER A 184 0.14 -29.17 -10.61
C SER A 184 -1.06 -28.52 -9.91
N SER A 185 -2.24 -29.15 -9.96
CA SER A 185 -3.48 -28.61 -9.36
C SER A 185 -3.34 -28.33 -7.86
N THR A 186 -2.54 -29.12 -7.13
CA THR A 186 -2.25 -28.90 -5.71
C THR A 186 -1.35 -27.69 -5.49
N GLN A 187 -0.31 -27.52 -6.31
CA GLN A 187 0.57 -26.35 -6.26
C GLN A 187 -0.16 -25.06 -6.64
N SER A 188 -1.10 -25.13 -7.60
CA SER A 188 -1.94 -24.00 -7.95
C SER A 188 -2.81 -23.54 -6.77
N TRP A 189 -3.46 -24.46 -6.06
CA TRP A 189 -4.25 -24.13 -4.86
C TRP A 189 -3.42 -23.55 -3.72
N GLU A 190 -2.23 -24.10 -3.47
CA GLU A 190 -1.33 -23.58 -2.43
C GLU A 190 -0.82 -22.19 -2.77
N LEU A 191 -0.38 -21.99 -4.02
CA LEU A 191 0.08 -20.69 -4.50
C LEU A 191 -1.05 -19.66 -4.48
N LEU A 192 -2.26 -20.04 -4.86
CA LEU A 192 -3.45 -19.19 -4.83
C LEU A 192 -3.76 -18.70 -3.42
N LYS A 193 -3.75 -19.58 -2.41
CA LYS A 193 -3.97 -19.20 -1.00
C LYS A 193 -2.86 -18.28 -0.45
N ILE A 194 -1.63 -18.46 -0.93
CA ILE A 194 -0.49 -17.60 -0.58
C ILE A 194 -0.62 -16.23 -1.25
N LEU A 195 -0.92 -16.19 -2.54
CA LEU A 195 -1.07 -14.95 -3.30
C LEU A 195 -2.27 -14.14 -2.82
N GLU A 196 -3.40 -14.76 -2.47
CA GLU A 196 -4.55 -14.08 -1.83
C GLU A 196 -4.19 -13.45 -0.47
N SER A 197 -3.20 -14.00 0.22
CA SER A 197 -2.70 -13.42 1.48
C SER A 197 -1.68 -12.30 1.23
N LEU A 198 -1.17 -12.18 -0.01
CA LEU A 198 -0.11 -11.24 -0.42
C LEU A 198 -0.62 -10.14 -1.38
N SER A 199 -1.77 -10.31 -2.01
CA SER A 199 -2.50 -9.32 -2.83
C SER A 199 -2.62 -7.97 -2.13
N PHE A 200 -2.95 -8.02 -0.84
CA PHE A 200 -2.96 -6.87 0.06
C PHE A 200 -1.63 -6.07 0.05
N VAL A 201 -0.49 -6.75 -0.11
CA VAL A 201 0.85 -6.15 -0.17
C VAL A 201 1.21 -5.69 -1.57
N GLN A 202 0.78 -6.42 -2.60
CA GLN A 202 1.09 -6.21 -4.02
C GLN A 202 -0.19 -6.35 -4.86
N PRO A 203 -0.91 -5.24 -5.15
CA PRO A 203 -2.23 -5.30 -5.79
C PRO A 203 -2.23 -5.84 -7.23
N ASN A 204 -1.06 -5.89 -7.87
CA ASN A 204 -0.90 -6.50 -9.19
C ASN A 204 -0.96 -8.04 -9.15
N LEU A 205 -0.88 -8.67 -7.97
CA LEU A 205 -0.98 -10.13 -7.81
C LEU A 205 -2.41 -10.64 -7.94
N GLU A 206 -3.43 -9.78 -7.81
CA GLU A 206 -4.84 -10.14 -8.04
C GLU A 206 -5.04 -10.79 -9.43
N LEU A 207 -4.34 -10.29 -10.44
CA LEU A 207 -4.39 -10.85 -11.80
C LEU A 207 -3.75 -12.25 -11.88
N VAL A 208 -2.72 -12.52 -11.08
CA VAL A 208 -2.10 -13.86 -10.96
C VAL A 208 -3.08 -14.82 -10.27
N VAL A 209 -3.70 -14.36 -9.18
CA VAL A 209 -4.70 -15.10 -8.41
C VAL A 209 -5.86 -15.52 -9.30
N GLU A 210 -6.38 -14.59 -10.11
CA GLU A 210 -7.43 -14.85 -11.10
C GLU A 210 -7.01 -15.92 -12.12
N SER A 211 -5.80 -15.81 -12.70
CA SER A 211 -5.31 -16.79 -13.68
C SER A 211 -5.15 -18.22 -13.10
N LEU A 212 -4.76 -18.32 -11.82
CA LEU A 212 -4.65 -19.60 -11.11
C LEU A 212 -6.02 -20.15 -10.74
N TRP A 213 -6.97 -19.29 -10.36
CA TRP A 213 -8.38 -19.65 -10.14
C TRP A 213 -8.99 -20.27 -11.40
N GLU A 214 -8.81 -19.63 -12.56
CA GLU A 214 -9.29 -20.13 -13.85
C GLU A 214 -8.71 -21.51 -14.17
N LYS A 215 -7.39 -21.71 -14.03
CA LYS A 215 -6.76 -23.03 -14.28
C LYS A 215 -7.32 -24.12 -13.37
N THR A 216 -7.52 -23.78 -12.10
CA THR A 216 -7.92 -24.73 -11.06
C THR A 216 -9.39 -25.14 -11.18
N THR A 217 -10.22 -24.27 -11.74
CA THR A 217 -11.66 -24.51 -11.96
C THR A 217 -11.98 -25.04 -13.37
N GLN A 218 -11.12 -24.80 -14.37
CA GLN A 218 -11.29 -25.32 -15.74
C GLN A 218 -10.95 -26.82 -15.90
N GLN A 219 -10.16 -27.42 -15.00
CA GLN A 219 -10.00 -28.88 -14.92
C GLN A 219 -11.26 -29.51 -14.28
N LYS A 220 -12.27 -29.76 -15.12
CA LYS A 220 -13.65 -30.17 -14.81
C LYS A 220 -13.85 -31.27 -13.76
N SER A 221 -15.03 -31.13 -13.11
CA SER A 221 -16.01 -32.17 -12.79
C SER A 221 -15.46 -33.44 -12.14
N LEU A 222 -15.42 -33.41 -10.82
CA LEU A 222 -15.83 -34.44 -9.86
C LEU A 222 -15.29 -33.94 -8.53
N VAL A 223 -16.17 -33.88 -7.54
CA VAL A 223 -15.92 -33.42 -6.16
C VAL A 223 -14.47 -33.73 -5.74
N ARG A 224 -13.65 -32.68 -5.66
CA ARG A 224 -12.50 -32.67 -4.76
C ARG A 224 -12.80 -31.59 -3.75
N ASP A 225 -12.91 -32.01 -2.50
CA ASP A 225 -12.86 -31.13 -1.36
C ASP A 225 -11.70 -30.16 -1.59
N GLU A 226 -11.99 -28.85 -1.58
CA GLU A 226 -10.96 -27.85 -1.46
C GLU A 226 -10.00 -28.34 -0.36
N PRO A 227 -8.70 -28.50 -0.63
CA PRO A 227 -7.79 -29.00 0.39
C PRO A 227 -7.91 -28.09 1.59
N GLN A 228 -8.37 -28.67 2.70
CA GLN A 228 -8.77 -27.93 3.89
C GLN A 228 -7.71 -26.88 4.22
N LYS A 229 -8.11 -25.61 4.31
CA LYS A 229 -7.20 -24.52 4.70
C LYS A 229 -6.70 -24.80 6.12
N ARG A 230 -5.47 -25.29 6.22
CA ARG A 230 -4.79 -25.60 7.49
C ARG A 230 -3.74 -24.56 7.87
N ILE A 231 -3.43 -23.64 6.96
CA ILE A 231 -2.48 -22.55 7.16
C ILE A 231 -3.24 -21.24 6.96
N PHE A 232 -3.18 -20.37 7.97
CA PHE A 232 -3.77 -19.04 7.95
C PHE A 232 -2.63 -18.02 8.07
N ILE A 233 -2.57 -17.10 7.12
CA ILE A 233 -1.64 -15.97 7.17
C ILE A 233 -2.48 -14.75 7.58
N HIS A 234 -2.32 -14.31 8.83
CA HIS A 234 -2.92 -13.08 9.33
C HIS A 234 -1.89 -11.95 9.25
N LEU A 235 -2.02 -11.10 8.24
CA LEU A 235 -1.30 -9.83 8.17
C LEU A 235 -2.20 -8.76 8.79
N ASP A 236 -2.02 -8.46 10.08
CA ASP A 236 -2.84 -7.45 10.78
C ASP A 236 -2.52 -6.03 10.29
N TYR A 237 -3.02 -5.63 9.12
CA TYR A 237 -2.98 -4.24 8.68
C TYR A 237 -4.36 -3.62 8.82
N ILE A 238 -4.62 -3.04 9.98
CA ILE A 238 -5.89 -2.37 10.27
C ILE A 238 -5.68 -0.88 10.01
N LEU A 239 -5.99 -0.44 8.79
CA LEU A 239 -6.19 0.96 8.48
C LEU A 239 -7.68 1.24 8.31
N SER A 240 -8.09 2.50 8.40
CA SER A 240 -9.40 2.89 7.86
C SER A 240 -9.41 2.75 6.34
N ASP A 241 -10.57 2.45 5.76
CA ASP A 241 -10.75 2.31 4.30
C ASP A 241 -10.18 3.51 3.53
N GLU A 242 -10.39 4.72 4.03
CA GLU A 242 -9.87 5.96 3.44
C GLU A 242 -8.32 5.99 3.42
N THR A 243 -7.68 5.53 4.49
CA THR A 243 -6.22 5.50 4.57
C THR A 243 -5.66 4.39 3.68
N GLN A 244 -6.34 3.24 3.61
CA GLN A 244 -5.98 2.13 2.75
C GLN A 244 -5.99 2.55 1.27
N ASP A 245 -7.10 3.14 0.81
CA ASP A 245 -7.23 3.65 -0.55
C ASP A 245 -6.15 4.68 -0.91
N ARG A 246 -5.77 5.53 0.04
CA ARG A 246 -4.70 6.51 -0.14
C ARG A 246 -3.32 5.86 -0.23
N VAL A 247 -3.04 4.88 0.62
CA VAL A 247 -1.77 4.12 0.60
C VAL A 247 -1.60 3.37 -0.71
N ASP A 248 -2.64 2.70 -1.18
CA ASP A 248 -2.60 1.96 -2.45
C ASP A 248 -2.46 2.91 -3.66
N ASN A 249 -3.10 4.09 -3.60
CA ASN A 249 -2.91 5.14 -4.60
C ASN A 249 -1.44 5.61 -4.68
N TYR A 250 -0.76 5.79 -3.54
CA TYR A 250 0.66 6.16 -3.57
C TYR A 250 1.53 5.04 -4.13
N HIS A 251 1.23 3.78 -3.78
CA HIS A 251 1.94 2.61 -4.31
C HIS A 251 1.89 2.64 -5.84
N GLN A 252 0.69 2.75 -6.40
CA GLN A 252 0.50 2.80 -7.85
C GLN A 252 1.26 3.96 -8.50
N GLN A 253 1.18 5.18 -7.95
CA GLN A 253 1.90 6.34 -8.50
C GLN A 253 3.43 6.14 -8.52
N ILE A 254 3.96 5.42 -7.53
CA ILE A 254 5.39 5.12 -7.46
C ILE A 254 5.77 4.05 -8.49
N GLU A 255 4.94 3.03 -8.70
CA GLU A 255 5.18 2.01 -9.74
C GLU A 255 5.11 2.61 -11.14
N GLU A 256 4.09 3.40 -11.42
CA GLU A 256 3.95 4.14 -12.70
C GLU A 256 5.18 5.02 -12.96
N LEU A 257 5.71 5.66 -11.92
CA LEU A 257 6.94 6.44 -12.00
C LEU A 257 8.16 5.58 -12.36
N TRP A 258 8.30 4.38 -11.80
CA TRP A 258 9.41 3.48 -12.10
C TRP A 258 9.34 2.92 -13.52
N HIS A 259 8.15 2.78 -14.10
CA HIS A 259 7.98 2.41 -15.51
C HIS A 259 8.43 3.51 -16.49
N GLN A 260 8.42 4.78 -16.07
CA GLN A 260 8.86 5.91 -16.90
C GLN A 260 10.37 6.12 -16.75
N LEU A 261 11.23 5.47 -17.55
CA LEU A 261 12.69 5.67 -17.46
C LEU A 261 13.11 7.13 -17.72
N PRO A 262 13.98 7.76 -16.89
CA PRO A 262 14.78 7.19 -15.79
C PRO A 262 14.15 7.30 -14.39
N GLY A 263 12.82 7.39 -14.32
CA GLY A 263 12.05 7.75 -13.13
C GLY A 263 12.11 9.25 -12.83
N GLY A 264 11.61 9.64 -11.66
CA GLY A 264 11.60 11.03 -11.21
C GLY A 264 11.78 11.16 -9.69
N VAL A 265 11.93 12.40 -9.24
CA VAL A 265 11.97 12.72 -7.80
C VAL A 265 10.56 13.01 -7.35
N ILE A 266 10.15 12.48 -6.19
CA ILE A 266 8.81 12.75 -5.67
C ILE A 266 8.86 13.82 -4.58
N LYS A 267 7.78 14.58 -4.51
CA LYS A 267 7.53 15.59 -3.48
C LYS A 267 6.18 15.29 -2.81
N PHE A 268 6.18 15.30 -1.48
CA PHE A 268 4.98 15.06 -0.68
C PHE A 268 5.07 15.72 0.71
N LYS A 269 3.93 15.85 1.38
CA LYS A 269 3.82 16.28 2.78
C LYS A 269 3.74 15.07 3.69
N TYR A 270 4.52 15.07 4.75
CA TYR A 270 4.64 13.97 5.70
C TYR A 270 4.28 14.41 7.12
N TRP A 271 3.41 13.65 7.78
CA TRP A 271 3.06 13.88 9.17
C TRP A 271 4.08 13.25 10.12
N ARG A 272 4.78 14.09 10.89
CA ARG A 272 5.76 13.63 11.89
C ARG A 272 5.14 13.65 13.28
N ALA A 273 4.71 12.49 13.77
CA ALA A 273 4.09 12.32 15.09
C ALA A 273 4.92 12.91 16.25
N LYS A 274 6.26 12.79 16.22
CA LYS A 274 7.12 13.28 17.32
C LYS A 274 7.09 14.81 17.48
N THR A 275 6.86 15.54 16.40
CA THR A 275 6.89 17.01 16.38
C THR A 275 5.54 17.63 16.04
N GLU A 276 4.52 16.81 15.81
CA GLU A 276 3.15 17.19 15.42
C GLU A 276 3.11 18.24 14.31
N ARG A 277 3.92 18.02 13.26
CA ARG A 277 4.06 18.96 12.15
C ARG A 277 4.02 18.23 10.82
N GLU A 278 3.43 18.90 9.84
CA GLU A 278 3.56 18.57 8.42
C GLU A 278 4.87 19.12 7.90
N LEU A 279 5.61 18.28 7.18
CA LEU A 279 6.88 18.65 6.58
C LEU A 279 6.88 18.26 5.11
N GLU A 280 7.41 19.15 4.29
CA GLU A 280 7.60 18.90 2.86
C GLU A 280 8.87 18.07 2.64
N ILE A 281 8.72 16.95 1.94
CA ILE A 281 9.78 15.99 1.63
C ILE A 281 10.01 15.98 0.13
N ILE A 282 11.28 15.98 -0.28
CA ILE A 282 11.71 15.85 -1.68
C ILE A 282 12.80 14.78 -1.74
N VAL A 283 12.45 13.63 -2.31
CA VAL A 283 13.30 12.42 -2.29
C VAL A 283 13.18 11.63 -3.58
N TYR A 284 14.23 10.90 -3.91
CA TYR A 284 14.21 9.89 -4.97
C TYR A 284 13.66 8.57 -4.40
N PRO A 285 12.52 8.06 -4.89
CA PRO A 285 11.95 6.80 -4.41
C PRO A 285 12.73 5.61 -4.96
N VAL A 286 13.16 4.70 -4.08
CA VAL A 286 13.99 3.55 -4.47
C VAL A 286 13.20 2.25 -4.48
N CYS A 287 12.50 1.94 -3.38
CA CYS A 287 11.69 0.71 -3.28
C CYS A 287 10.59 0.85 -2.21
N LEU A 288 9.61 -0.04 -2.27
CA LEU A 288 8.59 -0.22 -1.24
C LEU A 288 8.89 -1.47 -0.42
N HIS A 289 8.73 -1.39 0.89
CA HIS A 289 8.87 -2.52 1.81
C HIS A 289 7.60 -2.66 2.65
N TYR A 290 7.20 -3.91 2.90
CA TYR A 290 6.23 -4.21 3.95
C TYR A 290 6.96 -4.68 5.21
N ALA A 291 6.84 -3.89 6.28
CA ALA A 291 7.46 -4.23 7.56
C ALA A 291 6.50 -3.90 8.70
N ARG A 292 6.36 -4.79 9.68
CA ARG A 292 5.53 -4.56 10.88
C ARG A 292 4.16 -3.95 10.60
N ARG A 293 3.43 -4.54 9.64
CA ARG A 293 2.07 -4.09 9.34
C ARG A 293 2.05 -2.63 8.88
N ALA A 294 2.93 -2.28 7.95
CA ALA A 294 2.86 -1.03 7.20
C ALA A 294 3.71 -1.11 5.93
N LYS A 295 3.24 -0.43 4.89
CA LYS A 295 4.01 -0.15 3.69
C LYS A 295 4.93 1.05 3.95
N TYR A 296 6.20 0.88 3.67
CA TYR A 296 7.24 1.91 3.79
C TYR A 296 7.82 2.20 2.41
N LEU A 297 8.03 3.48 2.13
CA LEU A 297 8.87 3.95 1.04
C LEU A 297 10.30 4.11 1.55
N THR A 298 11.24 3.34 0.99
CA THR A 298 12.68 3.59 1.11
C THR A 298 13.07 4.60 0.04
N ALA A 299 13.64 5.73 0.46
CA ALA A 299 13.98 6.81 -0.44
C ALA A 299 15.30 7.48 -0.08
N PHE A 300 15.88 8.19 -1.04
CA PHE A 300 17.14 8.90 -0.89
C PHE A 300 16.98 10.40 -1.18
N GLY A 301 17.38 11.24 -0.24
CA GLY A 301 17.22 12.68 -0.35
C GLY A 301 17.30 13.39 1.00
N LYS A 302 16.64 14.54 1.13
CA LYS A 302 16.58 15.26 2.41
C LYS A 302 15.41 14.76 3.26
N ASP A 303 15.66 14.51 4.54
CA ASP A 303 14.60 14.22 5.51
C ASP A 303 13.95 15.47 6.10
N THR A 304 13.06 15.22 7.06
CA THR A 304 12.37 16.18 7.91
C THR A 304 13.31 17.11 8.69
N ASP A 305 14.55 16.69 8.96
CA ASP A 305 15.55 17.44 9.70
C ASP A 305 16.58 18.11 8.75
N GLY A 306 16.35 18.03 7.43
CA GLY A 306 17.24 18.55 6.39
C GLY A 306 18.48 17.69 6.14
N LYS A 307 18.60 16.52 6.79
CA LYS A 307 19.72 15.59 6.61
C LYS A 307 19.58 14.86 5.29
N PHE A 308 20.63 14.94 4.48
CA PHE A 308 20.68 14.27 3.19
C PHE A 308 21.18 12.83 3.35
N GLY A 309 20.40 11.85 2.91
CA GLY A 309 20.74 10.43 3.00
C GLY A 309 19.57 9.52 2.69
N TRP A 310 19.66 8.29 3.19
CA TRP A 310 18.60 7.28 3.12
C TRP A 310 17.60 7.47 4.24
N HIS A 311 16.32 7.31 3.91
CA HIS A 311 15.20 7.48 4.84
C HIS A 311 14.07 6.52 4.50
N ASN A 312 13.35 6.07 5.53
CA ASN A 312 12.15 5.24 5.38
C ASN A 312 10.91 6.02 5.81
N TYR A 313 9.92 6.11 4.93
CA TYR A 313 8.67 6.83 5.16
C TYR A 313 7.49 5.86 5.19
N ARG A 314 6.68 5.92 6.23
CA ARG A 314 5.42 5.16 6.29
C ARG A 314 4.41 5.76 5.31
N LEU A 315 3.89 4.96 4.37
CA LEU A 315 2.93 5.47 3.38
C LEU A 315 1.65 6.01 4.05
N ASP A 316 1.20 5.38 5.14
CA ASP A 316 0.02 5.81 5.91
C ASP A 316 0.18 7.21 6.54
N ARG A 317 1.42 7.70 6.68
CA ARG A 317 1.74 9.02 7.25
C ARG A 317 1.98 10.12 6.21
N ILE A 318 1.89 9.80 4.93
CA ILE A 318 1.89 10.82 3.87
C ILE A 318 0.48 11.43 3.81
N VAL A 319 0.42 12.76 3.95
CA VAL A 319 -0.85 13.52 4.06
C VAL A 319 -1.20 14.33 2.82
N SER A 320 -0.31 14.37 1.81
CA SER A 320 -0.63 14.95 0.51
C SER A 320 -1.79 14.22 -0.16
N GLU A 321 -2.67 14.90 -0.92
CA GLU A 321 -3.69 14.18 -1.69
C GLU A 321 -3.07 13.29 -2.79
N GLU A 322 -1.94 13.72 -3.35
CA GLU A 322 -1.20 13.03 -4.42
C GLU A 322 0.30 13.30 -4.30
N LEU A 323 1.13 12.43 -4.91
CA LEU A 323 2.56 12.65 -5.01
C LEU A 323 2.84 13.62 -6.16
N THR A 324 3.63 14.65 -5.91
CA THR A 324 4.08 15.55 -6.97
C THR A 324 5.36 14.98 -7.58
N ILE A 325 5.32 14.60 -8.86
CA ILE A 325 6.49 14.13 -9.59
C ILE A 325 7.28 15.33 -10.12
N LEU A 326 8.53 15.45 -9.68
CA LEU A 326 9.49 16.45 -10.15
C LEU A 326 10.37 15.84 -11.23
N LYS A 327 10.29 16.40 -12.44
CA LYS A 327 11.18 16.07 -13.54
C LYS A 327 12.62 16.51 -13.23
N TRP A 328 13.59 15.72 -13.68
CA TRP A 328 15.00 16.06 -13.58
C TRP A 328 15.28 17.43 -14.23
N GLY A 329 16.06 18.27 -13.54
CA GLY A 329 16.28 19.67 -13.91
C GLY A 329 15.43 20.68 -13.14
N ASN A 330 14.41 20.24 -12.39
CA ASN A 330 13.67 21.11 -11.48
C ASN A 330 14.58 21.67 -10.36
N SER A 331 14.52 22.98 -10.10
CA SER A 331 15.36 23.68 -9.13
C SER A 331 15.14 23.28 -7.67
N GLN A 332 14.00 22.65 -7.36
CA GLN A 332 13.67 22.13 -6.04
C GLN A 332 14.40 20.82 -5.73
N ILE A 333 14.87 20.10 -6.77
CA ILE A 333 15.64 18.86 -6.58
C ILE A 333 16.99 19.20 -5.92
N PRO A 334 17.35 18.57 -4.79
CA PRO A 334 18.64 18.81 -4.16
C PRO A 334 19.81 18.63 -5.13
N LYS A 335 20.76 19.58 -5.15
CA LYS A 335 21.93 19.55 -6.05
C LYS A 335 22.66 18.21 -6.04
N LYS A 336 22.90 17.65 -4.85
CA LYS A 336 23.56 16.35 -4.68
C LYS A 336 22.81 15.21 -5.36
N LEU A 337 21.47 15.22 -5.36
CA LEU A 337 20.66 14.22 -6.05
C LEU A 337 20.73 14.39 -7.57
N SER A 338 20.68 15.64 -8.05
CA SER A 338 20.87 15.96 -9.48
C SER A 338 22.25 15.53 -9.99
N GLU A 339 23.30 15.67 -9.18
CA GLU A 339 24.65 15.22 -9.52
C GLU A 339 24.76 13.70 -9.61
N LEU A 340 24.10 12.96 -8.70
CA LEU A 340 24.07 11.50 -8.75
C LEU A 340 23.36 11.00 -10.01
N TRP A 341 22.23 11.63 -10.37
CA TRP A 341 21.53 11.35 -11.62
C TRP A 341 22.40 11.59 -12.85
N LYS A 342 23.04 12.76 -12.96
CA LYS A 342 23.94 13.08 -14.08
C LYS A 342 25.12 12.11 -14.22
N LYS A 343 25.55 11.50 -13.12
CA LYS A 343 26.66 10.52 -13.08
C LYS A 343 26.21 9.07 -13.27
N GLY A 344 24.90 8.81 -13.40
CA GLY A 344 24.36 7.44 -13.44
C GLY A 344 24.60 6.65 -12.14
N LYS A 345 24.69 7.35 -11.00
CA LYS A 345 24.98 6.76 -9.67
C LYS A 345 23.80 6.93 -8.71
N LEU A 346 22.58 6.87 -9.24
CA LEU A 346 21.41 6.89 -8.37
C LEU A 346 21.39 5.63 -7.50
N PRO A 347 20.90 5.74 -6.26
CA PRO A 347 20.73 4.59 -5.41
C PRO A 347 19.83 3.52 -6.04
N THR A 348 20.14 2.26 -5.78
CA THR A 348 19.46 1.10 -6.36
C THR A 348 18.89 0.19 -5.27
N VAL A 349 18.04 -0.75 -5.69
CA VAL A 349 17.41 -1.72 -4.79
C VAL A 349 18.43 -2.72 -4.26
N GLU A 350 19.39 -3.12 -5.09
CA GLU A 350 20.45 -4.08 -4.72
C GLU A 350 21.30 -3.53 -3.56
N PHE A 351 21.57 -2.22 -3.55
CA PHE A 351 22.25 -1.58 -2.41
C PHE A 351 21.45 -1.72 -1.11
N VAL A 352 20.13 -1.58 -1.18
CA VAL A 352 19.25 -1.70 -0.01
C VAL A 352 19.25 -3.13 0.52
N GLU A 353 19.12 -4.11 -0.36
CA GLU A 353 19.16 -5.54 -0.02
C GLU A 353 20.48 -5.93 0.64
N GLU A 354 21.62 -5.58 0.03
CA GLU A 354 22.94 -5.83 0.61
C GLU A 354 23.11 -5.20 2.00
N GLU A 355 22.61 -3.97 2.21
CA GLU A 355 22.72 -3.30 3.50
C GLU A 355 21.80 -3.92 4.56
N LEU A 356 20.64 -4.45 4.17
CA LEU A 356 19.75 -5.19 5.07
C LEU A 356 20.38 -6.51 5.52
N GLU A 357 21.09 -7.22 4.63
CA GLU A 357 21.80 -8.47 4.97
C GLU A 357 22.99 -8.27 5.92
N LYS A 358 23.65 -7.10 5.86
CA LYS A 358 24.86 -6.82 6.66
C LYS A 358 24.59 -6.70 8.16
N ALA A 359 23.41 -6.28 8.57
CA ALA A 359 23.06 -6.09 9.97
C ALA A 359 21.56 -6.00 10.19
N TRP A 360 21.11 -6.62 11.29
CA TRP A 360 19.72 -6.62 11.69
C TRP A 360 19.22 -5.21 11.96
N GLY A 361 18.22 -4.79 11.19
CA GLY A 361 17.49 -3.53 11.37
C GLY A 361 16.97 -3.02 10.03
N PHE A 362 15.72 -2.57 10.02
CA PHE A 362 15.05 -2.10 8.81
C PHE A 362 15.59 -0.74 8.34
N ASN A 363 15.99 0.12 9.28
CA ASN A 363 16.68 1.37 9.01
C ASN A 363 18.17 1.08 8.78
N PHE A 364 18.47 0.42 7.66
CA PHE A 364 19.82 -0.05 7.29
C PHE A 364 20.86 1.07 7.22
N TYR A 365 20.45 2.32 7.05
CA TYR A 365 21.35 3.48 7.02
C TYR A 365 21.83 3.93 8.40
N LEU A 366 21.35 3.32 9.48
CA LEU A 366 21.86 3.59 10.82
C LEU A 366 23.21 2.89 11.07
N PRO A 367 24.00 3.38 12.06
CA PRO A 367 25.29 2.80 12.39
C PRO A 367 25.19 1.31 12.71
N ARG A 368 26.07 0.52 12.10
CA ARG A 368 26.21 -0.90 12.38
C ARG A 368 27.05 -1.11 13.64
N ASP A 369 26.50 -1.81 14.62
CA ASP A 369 27.16 -2.13 15.89
C ASP A 369 27.13 -3.64 16.18
N LEU A 370 28.15 -4.10 16.91
CA LEU A 370 28.22 -5.48 17.40
C LEU A 370 27.17 -5.70 18.49
N LEU A 371 26.30 -6.67 18.27
CA LEU A 371 25.41 -7.22 19.27
C LEU A 371 26.07 -8.43 19.93
N ILE A 372 26.08 -8.46 21.26
CA ILE A 372 26.35 -9.67 22.04
C ILE A 372 25.20 -9.85 23.00
N MET A 373 24.54 -11.01 22.93
CA MET A 373 23.45 -11.41 23.81
C MET A 373 23.89 -12.54 24.72
N ARG A 374 23.38 -12.51 25.95
CA ARG A 374 23.45 -13.62 26.92
C ARG A 374 22.05 -14.04 27.31
N PHE A 375 21.78 -15.34 27.32
CA PHE A 375 20.50 -15.91 27.72
C PHE A 375 20.67 -16.98 28.79
N GLU A 376 19.63 -17.16 29.60
CA GLU A 376 19.50 -18.35 30.42
C GLU A 376 19.45 -19.61 29.51
N PRO A 377 20.22 -20.68 29.79
CA PRO A 377 20.33 -21.83 28.88
C PRO A 377 19.01 -22.52 28.56
N LYS A 378 18.08 -22.61 29.52
CA LYS A 378 16.77 -23.23 29.29
C LYS A 378 15.92 -22.39 28.34
N PHE A 379 15.95 -21.06 28.49
CA PHE A 379 15.25 -20.13 27.62
C PHE A 379 15.85 -20.16 26.21
N ALA A 380 17.17 -20.16 26.10
CA ALA A 380 17.87 -20.24 24.82
C ALA A 380 17.43 -21.46 24.00
N ARG A 381 17.46 -22.66 24.61
CA ARG A 381 17.02 -23.89 23.96
C ARG A 381 15.56 -23.88 23.51
N GLY A 382 14.68 -23.24 24.28
CA GLY A 382 13.24 -23.24 24.01
C GLY A 382 12.80 -22.18 22.99
N TYR A 383 13.48 -21.03 22.92
CA TYR A 383 12.96 -19.83 22.26
C TYR A 383 13.95 -19.11 21.34
N VAL A 384 15.24 -19.47 21.39
CA VAL A 384 16.30 -18.83 20.60
C VAL A 384 16.93 -19.82 19.64
N ASP A 385 17.31 -21.00 20.12
CA ASP A 385 17.89 -22.06 19.30
C ASP A 385 16.91 -22.52 18.22
N GLY A 386 17.44 -22.79 17.02
CA GLY A 386 16.63 -23.24 15.88
C GLY A 386 15.74 -22.15 15.27
N THR A 387 15.82 -20.90 15.76
CA THR A 387 15.02 -19.81 15.24
C THR A 387 15.87 -18.82 14.45
N VAL A 388 15.44 -18.50 13.23
CA VAL A 388 16.10 -17.47 12.41
C VAL A 388 15.63 -16.09 12.89
N ARG A 389 16.58 -15.20 13.15
CA ARG A 389 16.34 -13.80 13.57
C ARG A 389 16.87 -12.83 12.54
N HIS A 390 18.13 -13.07 12.20
CA HIS A 390 18.89 -12.40 11.17
C HIS A 390 20.06 -13.31 10.84
N GLU A 391 20.55 -13.31 9.60
CA GLU A 391 21.60 -14.22 9.18
C GLU A 391 22.89 -14.06 9.98
N THR A 392 23.18 -12.84 10.42
CA THR A 392 24.34 -12.54 11.26
C THR A 392 24.20 -13.03 12.70
N PHE A 393 22.99 -13.32 13.18
CA PHE A 393 22.74 -13.66 14.59
C PHE A 393 23.02 -15.14 14.84
N LYS A 394 24.17 -15.44 15.44
CA LYS A 394 24.70 -16.81 15.56
C LYS A 394 25.17 -17.10 16.98
N PRO A 395 25.10 -18.36 17.44
CA PRO A 395 25.66 -18.76 18.72
C PRO A 395 27.19 -18.57 18.74
N ILE A 396 27.73 -18.24 19.91
CA ILE A 396 29.18 -18.12 20.14
C ILE A 396 29.54 -18.78 21.47
N LYS A 397 30.67 -19.50 21.48
CA LYS A 397 31.20 -20.09 22.71
C LYS A 397 31.75 -18.99 23.62
N TYR A 398 31.55 -19.14 24.93
CA TYR A 398 32.03 -18.18 25.94
C TYR A 398 33.51 -17.84 25.78
N GLN A 399 34.37 -18.84 25.54
CA GLN A 399 35.82 -18.65 25.39
C GLN A 399 36.20 -17.77 24.19
N SER A 400 35.33 -17.65 23.19
CA SER A 400 35.55 -16.85 21.99
C SER A 400 35.10 -15.40 22.14
N LEU A 401 34.33 -15.05 23.17
CA LEU A 401 33.77 -13.71 23.37
C LEU A 401 34.85 -12.64 23.55
N SER A 402 35.90 -12.95 24.33
CA SER A 402 37.01 -12.02 24.57
C SER A 402 37.74 -11.66 23.27
N LYS A 403 38.02 -12.67 22.44
CA LYS A 403 38.64 -12.49 21.11
C LYS A 403 37.75 -11.67 20.19
N LEU A 404 36.44 -11.93 20.17
CA LEU A 404 35.47 -11.16 19.37
C LEU A 404 35.46 -9.68 19.80
N VAL A 405 35.36 -9.40 21.10
CA VAL A 405 35.37 -8.03 21.63
C VAL A 405 36.70 -7.32 21.33
N GLN A 406 37.83 -8.02 21.44
CA GLN A 406 39.13 -7.45 21.11
C GLN A 406 39.27 -7.09 19.63
N LYS A 407 38.70 -7.92 18.74
CA LYS A 407 38.74 -7.71 17.29
C LYS A 407 37.83 -6.57 16.85
N GLU A 408 36.59 -6.56 17.30
CA GLU A 408 35.55 -5.69 16.73
C GLU A 408 35.41 -4.35 17.47
N ILE A 409 35.78 -4.27 18.76
CA ILE A 409 35.63 -3.05 19.56
C ILE A 409 36.94 -2.26 19.60
N LYS A 410 37.01 -1.23 18.75
CA LYS A 410 38.21 -0.38 18.60
C LYS A 410 38.48 0.53 19.80
N ASN A 411 37.43 1.04 20.47
CA ASN A 411 37.58 1.95 21.60
C ASN A 411 38.09 1.17 22.84
N PRO A 412 39.27 1.50 23.40
CA PRO A 412 39.88 0.73 24.49
C PRO A 412 39.05 0.72 25.78
N GLN A 413 38.42 1.85 26.13
CA GLN A 413 37.61 1.96 27.34
C GLN A 413 36.33 1.11 27.24
N LYS A 414 35.61 1.23 26.11
CA LYS A 414 34.42 0.38 25.83
C LYS A 414 34.80 -1.10 25.81
N ARG A 415 35.93 -1.43 25.17
CA ARG A 415 36.47 -2.80 25.12
C ARG A 415 36.72 -3.35 26.52
N GLN A 416 37.42 -2.61 27.38
CA GLN A 416 37.71 -3.06 28.75
C GLN A 416 36.44 -3.25 29.58
N LYS A 417 35.48 -2.31 29.47
CA LYS A 417 34.18 -2.41 30.15
C LYS A 417 33.41 -3.67 29.72
N LEU A 418 33.37 -3.97 28.42
CA LEU A 418 32.74 -5.18 27.90
C LEU A 418 33.44 -6.46 28.38
N LEU A 419 34.78 -6.49 28.38
CA LEU A 419 35.54 -7.64 28.88
C LEU A 419 35.26 -7.89 30.37
N ASN A 420 35.13 -6.83 31.18
CA ASN A 420 34.77 -6.96 32.59
C ASN A 420 33.34 -7.51 32.76
N ILE A 421 32.37 -7.05 31.96
CA ILE A 421 31.00 -7.58 31.96
C ILE A 421 31.01 -9.08 31.64
N ILE A 422 31.74 -9.49 30.59
CA ILE A 422 31.81 -10.90 30.17
C ILE A 422 32.45 -11.78 31.25
N LYS A 423 33.52 -11.31 31.90
CA LYS A 423 34.16 -12.01 33.03
C LYS A 423 33.20 -12.21 34.20
N ALA A 424 32.28 -11.27 34.42
CA ALA A 424 31.27 -11.34 35.46
C ALA A 424 30.03 -12.17 35.08
N ARG A 425 30.04 -12.89 33.94
CA ARG A 425 28.93 -13.76 33.51
C ARG A 425 29.36 -15.21 33.46
N SER A 426 28.39 -16.09 33.65
CA SER A 426 28.65 -17.53 33.76
C SER A 426 29.08 -18.09 32.41
N PRO A 427 30.18 -18.86 32.33
CA PRO A 427 30.54 -19.60 31.13
C PRO A 427 29.49 -20.63 30.70
N LYS A 428 28.56 -21.00 31.61
CA LYS A 428 27.48 -21.96 31.35
C LYS A 428 26.24 -21.33 30.69
N ASP A 429 26.19 -20.00 30.59
CA ASP A 429 25.09 -19.31 29.89
C ASP A 429 25.19 -19.52 28.37
N ALA A 430 24.08 -19.29 27.67
CA ALA A 430 24.06 -19.30 26.21
C ALA A 430 24.39 -17.91 25.68
N TYR A 431 25.33 -17.83 24.72
CA TYR A 431 25.77 -16.57 24.14
C TYR A 431 25.58 -16.55 22.63
N TYR A 432 25.18 -15.40 22.12
CA TYR A 432 24.99 -15.16 20.70
C TYR A 432 25.63 -13.83 20.34
N TRP A 433 26.03 -13.71 19.09
CA TRP A 433 26.55 -12.47 18.53
C TRP A 433 25.84 -12.17 17.22
N GLY A 434 25.90 -10.92 16.78
CA GLY A 434 25.45 -10.51 15.46
C GLY A 434 25.71 -9.04 15.22
N TRP A 435 25.21 -8.53 14.10
CA TRP A 435 25.28 -7.12 13.77
C TRP A 435 23.89 -6.51 13.83
N ILE A 436 23.79 -5.33 14.41
CA ILE A 436 22.54 -4.57 14.50
C ILE A 436 22.72 -3.15 13.98
N ARG A 437 21.62 -2.54 13.56
CA ARG A 437 21.51 -1.11 13.26
C ARG A 437 21.15 -0.37 14.54
N ASN A 438 22.12 0.29 15.16
CA ASN A 438 21.93 0.99 16.43
C ASN A 438 21.02 2.21 16.25
N GLY A 439 19.97 2.31 17.06
CA GLY A 439 18.91 3.31 16.95
C GLY A 439 17.68 2.83 16.17
N ASP A 440 17.73 1.63 15.57
CA ASP A 440 16.56 1.03 14.95
C ASP A 440 15.57 0.58 16.04
N ILE A 441 14.34 1.12 15.99
CA ILE A 441 13.31 0.84 16.98
C ILE A 441 12.84 -0.62 16.94
N ASN A 442 12.87 -1.28 15.78
CA ASN A 442 12.42 -2.65 15.61
C ASN A 442 13.40 -3.63 16.26
N VAL A 443 14.70 -3.38 16.11
CA VAL A 443 15.73 -4.12 16.84
C VAL A 443 15.53 -3.92 18.34
N LEU A 444 15.41 -2.68 18.79
CA LEU A 444 15.28 -2.38 20.22
C LEU A 444 14.05 -3.03 20.84
N MET A 445 12.89 -2.98 20.17
CA MET A 445 11.67 -3.64 20.65
C MET A 445 11.88 -5.15 20.79
N ARG A 446 12.50 -5.82 19.82
CA ARG A 446 12.76 -7.26 19.94
C ARG A 446 13.71 -7.58 21.10
N LEU A 447 14.71 -6.74 21.34
CA LEU A 447 15.61 -6.92 22.50
C LEU A 447 14.87 -6.77 23.84
N ARG A 448 13.82 -5.93 23.90
CA ARG A 448 12.96 -5.81 25.09
C ARG A 448 12.16 -7.07 25.34
N ASP A 449 11.61 -7.69 24.29
CA ASP A 449 10.78 -8.90 24.39
C ASP A 449 11.51 -10.10 25.01
N TRP A 450 12.85 -10.07 24.99
CA TRP A 450 13.68 -11.11 25.61
C TRP A 450 13.96 -10.87 27.08
N ARG A 451 13.64 -9.71 27.64
CA ARG A 451 13.71 -9.50 29.10
C ARG A 451 12.65 -10.37 29.80
N PRO A 452 12.92 -10.89 31.01
CA PRO A 452 14.17 -10.76 31.77
C PRO A 452 15.22 -11.84 31.44
N LYS A 453 14.91 -12.78 30.55
CA LYS A 453 15.73 -14.00 30.31
C LYS A 453 16.88 -13.81 29.32
N GLY A 454 16.90 -12.68 28.62
CA GLY A 454 17.96 -12.22 27.74
C GLY A 454 18.57 -10.91 28.24
N GLU A 455 19.89 -10.80 28.08
CA GLU A 455 20.69 -9.66 28.48
C GLU A 455 21.54 -9.20 27.29
N VAL A 456 21.45 -7.91 26.96
CA VAL A 456 22.36 -7.27 26.01
C VAL A 456 23.69 -7.00 26.72
N ILE A 457 24.78 -7.64 26.27
CA ILE A 457 26.15 -7.35 26.72
C ILE A 457 26.73 -6.18 25.92
N ALA A 458 26.59 -6.21 24.60
CA ALA A 458 27.01 -5.16 23.67
C ALA A 458 25.88 -4.87 22.66
N PRO A 459 25.72 -3.62 22.19
CA PRO A 459 26.49 -2.43 22.56
C PRO A 459 26.09 -1.87 23.93
N ILE A 460 27.05 -1.23 24.62
CA ILE A 460 26.87 -0.69 25.98
C ILE A 460 25.70 0.32 26.05
N SER A 461 25.53 1.13 25.00
CA SER A 461 24.45 2.13 24.94
C SER A 461 23.06 1.49 25.02
N ILE A 462 22.84 0.38 24.33
CA ILE A 462 21.55 -0.33 24.36
C ILE A 462 21.39 -1.05 25.70
N ARG A 463 22.45 -1.66 26.21
CA ARG A 463 22.45 -2.29 27.54
C ARG A 463 22.03 -1.31 28.64
N GLU A 464 22.64 -0.13 28.67
CA GLU A 464 22.34 0.91 29.67
C GLU A 464 20.91 1.42 29.51
N LYS A 465 20.46 1.64 28.27
CA LYS A 465 19.07 2.03 27.99
C LYS A 465 18.06 1.00 28.51
N LEU A 466 18.24 -0.29 28.18
CA LEU A 466 17.34 -1.35 28.63
C LEU A 466 17.36 -1.56 30.14
N LYS A 467 18.49 -1.28 30.79
CA LYS A 467 18.62 -1.29 32.24
C LYS A 467 17.80 -0.16 32.86
N LEU A 468 17.97 1.08 32.38
CA LEU A 468 17.20 2.24 32.86
C LEU A 468 15.70 2.02 32.66
N GLU A 469 15.28 1.54 31.49
CA GLU A 469 13.86 1.22 31.22
C GLU A 469 13.32 0.18 32.22
N ALA A 470 14.11 -0.84 32.59
CA ALA A 470 13.69 -1.83 33.58
C ALA A 470 13.64 -1.28 35.01
N GLU A 471 14.55 -0.36 35.37
CA GLU A 471 14.54 0.32 36.66
C GLU A 471 13.33 1.27 36.78
N GLU A 472 13.01 2.01 35.72
CA GLU A 472 11.82 2.86 35.63
C GLU A 472 10.52 2.04 35.66
N GLU A 473 10.47 0.91 34.94
CA GLU A 473 9.33 -0.02 34.97
C GLU A 473 9.09 -0.54 36.40
N LEU A 474 10.15 -0.98 37.10
CA LEU A 474 10.07 -1.49 38.48
C LEU A 474 9.56 -0.44 39.46
N ALA A 475 10.02 0.81 39.35
CA ALA A 475 9.61 1.91 40.22
C ALA A 475 8.11 2.27 40.13
N ASN A 476 7.36 1.76 39.12
CA ASN A 476 5.91 1.92 39.04
C ASN A 476 5.15 0.82 39.80
N TYR A 477 5.84 -0.21 40.28
CA TYR A 477 5.26 -1.33 41.05
C TYR A 477 5.67 -1.31 42.54
N ASP A 478 6.63 -0.45 42.91
CA ASP A 478 7.00 -0.11 44.28
C ASP A 478 6.20 1.12 44.75
#